data_AF-A0AAW2PAW5-F1
#
_entry.id   AF-A0AAW2PAW5-F1
#
_cell.length_a   1.000
_cell.length_b   1.000
_cell.length_c   1.000
_cell.angle_alpha   90.00
_cell.angle_beta   90.00
_cell.angle_gamma   90.00
#
_symmetry.space_group_name_H-M   'P 1'
#
loop_
_entity.id
_entity.type
_entity.pdbx_description
1 polymer ?
#
loop_
_entity_poly.entity_id
_entity_poly.type
_entity_poly.pdbx_seq_one_letter_code
_entity_poly.pdbx_strand_id
1 'polypeptide(L)'
;MSSGLINTDGYTRDSEKAMRFKIFKENVEFIESFNSGGGRPYKLGINQFADLTNEEFRASRNGYEMSSHKRSPQTPFRYENVTAVPATIDWRKKGAVTGVKDQGNVVSNRK
;
A
#
# COMPACT_ATOMS: atom_id res chain seq x y z
N MET A 1 37.97 32.30 14.42
CA MET A 1 36.64 32.87 14.74
C MET A 1 35.61 31.81 14.41
N SER A 2 35.02 31.20 15.43
CA SER A 2 33.94 30.22 15.30
C SER A 2 32.65 30.96 14.95
N SER A 3 31.95 30.56 13.90
CA SER A 3 30.62 31.10 13.59
C SER A 3 29.67 29.98 13.20
N GLY A 4 28.82 29.62 14.16
CA GLY A 4 27.40 29.31 13.96
C GLY A 4 27.04 28.05 13.17
N LEU A 5 26.89 26.94 13.88
CA LEU A 5 26.02 25.84 13.47
C LEU A 5 24.57 26.37 13.41
N ILE A 6 24.05 26.56 12.20
CA ILE A 6 22.63 26.84 11.96
C ILE A 6 21.81 25.60 12.36
N ASN A 7 20.91 25.78 13.33
CA ASN A 7 19.91 24.79 13.74
C ASN A 7 18.87 24.57 12.62
N THR A 8 19.23 23.83 11.58
CA THR A 8 18.35 23.54 10.43
C THR A 8 17.36 22.39 10.69
N ASP A 9 17.60 21.58 11.71
CA ASP A 9 16.86 20.33 11.93
C ASP A 9 15.47 20.53 12.56
N GLY A 10 15.27 21.63 13.29
CA GLY A 10 13.97 21.98 13.88
C GLY A 10 13.01 22.61 12.86
N TYR A 11 13.50 23.58 12.09
CA TYR A 11 12.71 24.30 11.10
C TYR A 11 12.20 23.38 9.97
N THR A 12 13.06 22.48 9.50
CA THR A 12 12.70 21.48 8.48
C THR A 12 11.67 20.49 9.01
N ARG A 13 11.82 20.00 10.24
CA ARG A 13 10.87 19.06 10.88
C ARG A 13 9.50 19.67 11.13
N ASP A 14 9.44 20.93 11.57
CA ASP A 14 8.18 21.62 11.80
C ASP A 14 7.46 21.91 10.47
N SER A 15 8.20 22.31 9.43
CA SER A 15 7.63 22.48 8.09
C SER A 15 7.11 21.17 7.49
N GLU A 16 7.83 20.05 7.67
CA GLU A 16 7.41 18.73 7.21
C GLU A 16 6.15 18.28 7.96
N LYS A 17 6.12 18.44 9.28
CA LYS A 17 4.95 18.09 10.09
C LYS A 17 3.72 18.90 9.67
N ALA A 18 3.87 20.19 9.40
CA ALA A 18 2.78 21.03 8.91
C ALA A 18 2.28 20.57 7.53
N MET A 19 3.18 20.21 6.62
CA MET A 19 2.84 19.66 5.32
C MET A 19 2.11 18.31 5.43
N ARG A 20 2.63 17.37 6.23
CA ARG A 20 2.01 16.05 6.47
C ARG A 20 0.63 16.18 7.10
N PHE A 21 0.47 17.10 8.05
CA PHE A 21 -0.83 17.39 8.65
C PHE A 21 -1.85 17.95 7.65
N LYS A 22 -1.40 18.81 6.71
CA LYS A 22 -2.26 19.31 5.64
C LYS A 22 -2.76 18.16 4.75
N ILE A 23 -1.87 17.29 4.31
CA ILE A 23 -2.21 16.10 3.50
C ILE A 23 -3.19 15.19 4.26
N PHE A 24 -2.92 14.97 5.55
CA PHE A 24 -3.80 14.18 6.40
C PHE A 24 -5.22 14.75 6.46
N LYS A 25 -5.36 16.06 6.64
CA LYS A 25 -6.66 16.72 6.67
C LYS A 25 -7.41 16.53 5.35
N GLU A 26 -6.74 16.76 4.22
CA GLU A 26 -7.32 16.57 2.88
C GLU A 26 -7.78 15.11 2.67
N ASN A 27 -6.99 14.13 3.11
CA ASN A 27 -7.35 12.71 3.02
C ASN A 27 -8.52 12.33 3.94
N VAL A 28 -8.63 12.92 5.14
CA VAL A 28 -9.79 12.70 6.03
C VAL A 28 -11.07 13.27 5.42
N GLU A 29 -11.02 14.49 4.89
CA GLU A 29 -12.16 15.10 4.18
C GLU A 29 -12.60 14.24 2.98
N PHE A 30 -11.63 13.67 2.24
CA PHE A 30 -11.91 12.72 1.18
C PHE A 30 -12.58 11.43 1.68
N ILE A 31 -12.10 10.85 2.78
CA ILE A 31 -12.69 9.65 3.40
C ILE A 31 -14.14 9.91 3.82
N GLU A 32 -14.41 11.03 4.48
CA GLU A 32 -15.75 11.39 4.94
C GLU A 32 -16.71 11.59 3.77
N SER A 33 -16.29 12.36 2.76
CA SER A 33 -17.06 12.57 1.53
C SER A 33 -17.33 11.25 0.78
N PHE A 34 -16.32 10.38 0.68
CA PHE A 34 -16.47 9.09 0.02
C PHE A 34 -17.45 8.16 0.74
N ASN A 35 -17.39 8.14 2.07
CA ASN A 35 -18.20 7.26 2.91
C ASN A 35 -19.64 7.76 3.10
N SER A 36 -19.90 9.07 2.96
CA SER A 36 -21.25 9.64 3.14
C SER A 36 -22.18 9.34 1.97
N GLY A 37 -21.66 9.07 0.77
CA GLY A 37 -22.44 8.86 -0.45
C GLY A 37 -23.36 7.63 -0.48
N GLY A 38 -23.28 6.73 0.52
CA GLY A 38 -24.09 5.51 0.57
C GLY A 38 -23.85 4.54 -0.61
N GLY A 39 -24.37 3.32 -0.52
CA GLY A 39 -24.44 2.39 -1.66
C GLY A 39 -23.11 1.76 -2.15
N ARG A 40 -21.97 2.03 -1.50
CA ARG A 40 -20.68 1.44 -1.86
C ARG A 40 -20.45 0.13 -1.09
N PRO A 41 -19.89 -0.93 -1.74
CA PRO A 41 -19.61 -2.20 -1.07
C PRO A 41 -18.38 -2.14 -0.15
N TYR A 42 -17.72 -0.98 -0.03
CA TYR A 42 -16.58 -0.75 0.83
C TYR A 42 -16.56 0.68 1.38
N LYS A 43 -15.78 0.87 2.44
CA LYS A 43 -15.54 2.15 3.09
C LYS A 43 -14.04 2.44 3.11
N LEU A 44 -13.69 3.72 3.07
CA LEU A 44 -12.34 4.17 3.34
C LEU A 44 -12.16 4.41 4.84
N GLY A 45 -10.93 4.34 5.31
CA GLY A 45 -10.58 4.56 6.70
C GLY A 45 -9.17 5.08 6.85
N ILE A 46 -8.91 5.77 7.96
CA ILE A 46 -7.59 6.27 8.31
C ILE A 46 -6.65 5.08 8.52
N ASN A 47 -5.48 5.15 7.90
CA ASN A 47 -4.44 4.13 8.01
C ASN A 47 -3.05 4.80 7.96
N GLN A 48 -1.99 3.99 7.95
CA GLN A 48 -0.59 4.43 7.93
C GLN A 48 -0.15 5.23 6.68
N PHE A 49 -1.03 5.43 5.71
CA PHE A 49 -0.79 6.18 4.48
C PHE A 49 -1.61 7.47 4.40
N ALA A 50 -2.36 7.80 5.46
CA ALA A 50 -3.26 8.95 5.45
C ALA A 50 -2.54 10.31 5.34
N ASP A 51 -1.24 10.37 5.59
CA ASP A 51 -0.40 11.57 5.47
C ASP A 51 0.45 11.62 4.18
N LEU A 52 0.23 10.68 3.26
CA LEU A 52 0.89 10.62 1.96
C LEU A 52 -0.01 11.15 0.85
N THR A 53 0.59 11.80 -0.14
CA THR A 53 -0.10 12.04 -1.41
C THR A 53 -0.22 10.75 -2.22
N ASN A 54 -1.11 10.72 -3.20
CA ASN A 54 -1.24 9.55 -4.08
C ASN A 54 0.05 9.28 -4.88
N GLU A 55 0.76 10.34 -5.28
CA GLU A 55 2.05 10.22 -5.97
C GLU A 55 3.11 9.60 -5.07
N GLU A 56 3.23 10.06 -3.82
CA GLU A 56 4.15 9.51 -2.83
C GLU A 56 3.84 8.04 -2.51
N PHE A 57 2.56 7.72 -2.34
CA PHE A 57 2.10 6.36 -2.12
C PHE A 57 2.48 5.45 -3.30
N ARG A 58 2.20 5.88 -4.54
CA ARG A 58 2.53 5.11 -5.75
C ARG A 58 4.03 4.93 -5.92
N ALA A 59 4.83 5.96 -5.69
CA ALA A 59 6.28 5.91 -5.83
C ALA A 59 6.94 4.91 -4.86
N SER A 60 6.39 4.78 -3.65
CA SER A 60 6.97 3.93 -2.60
C SER A 60 6.35 2.54 -2.48
N ARG A 61 5.07 2.37 -2.86
CA ARG A 61 4.30 1.14 -2.63
C ARG A 61 3.96 0.35 -3.90
N ASN A 62 3.96 0.97 -5.08
CA ASN A 62 3.69 0.27 -6.34
C ASN A 62 4.99 -0.18 -7.00
N GLY A 63 5.35 -1.44 -6.80
CA GLY A 63 6.59 -2.01 -7.30
C GLY A 63 6.49 -2.97 -8.47
N TYR A 64 5.32 -3.06 -9.11
CA TYR A 64 5.12 -4.00 -10.21
C TYR A 64 5.77 -3.48 -11.49
N GLU A 65 6.75 -4.22 -11.99
CA GLU A 65 7.33 -4.02 -13.31
C GLU A 65 6.94 -5.18 -14.22
N MET A 66 6.35 -4.86 -15.38
CA MET A 66 6.02 -5.88 -16.37
C MET A 66 7.30 -6.34 -17.06
N SER A 67 7.85 -7.46 -16.58
CA SER A 67 9.04 -8.07 -17.19
C SER A 67 8.72 -8.58 -18.60
N SER A 68 9.58 -8.25 -19.57
CA SER A 68 9.54 -8.79 -20.94
C SER A 68 10.15 -10.19 -21.07
N HIS A 69 10.55 -10.82 -19.94
CA HIS A 69 11.22 -12.11 -19.96
C HIS A 69 10.34 -13.18 -20.63
N LYS A 70 10.94 -13.94 -21.54
CA LYS A 70 10.34 -15.13 -22.13
C LYS A 70 9.96 -16.06 -20.98
N ARG A 71 8.66 -16.38 -20.86
CA ARG A 71 8.18 -17.35 -19.87
C ARG A 71 8.96 -18.65 -20.07
N SER A 72 9.58 -19.15 -19.01
CA SER A 72 10.13 -20.50 -19.00
C SER A 72 9.04 -21.50 -19.40
N PRO A 73 9.37 -22.63 -20.07
CA PRO A 73 8.38 -23.63 -20.44
C PRO A 73 7.63 -24.08 -19.18
N GLN A 74 6.38 -23.65 -19.05
CA GLN A 74 5.51 -24.11 -17.97
C GLN A 74 4.80 -25.38 -18.43
N THR A 75 4.82 -26.41 -17.58
CA THR A 75 3.86 -27.51 -17.71
C THR A 75 2.46 -26.90 -17.69
N PRO A 76 1.62 -27.16 -18.71
CA PRO A 76 0.27 -26.61 -18.73
C PRO A 76 -0.48 -27.13 -17.51
N PHE A 77 -1.06 -26.22 -16.73
CA PHE A 77 -1.93 -26.58 -15.63
C PHE A 77 -3.13 -27.37 -16.16
N ARG A 78 -3.32 -28.61 -15.68
CA ARG A 78 -4.48 -29.45 -15.98
C ARG A 78 -5.17 -29.82 -14.68
N TYR A 79 -6.49 -29.70 -14.66
CA TYR A 79 -7.30 -30.24 -13.58
C TYR A 79 -7.38 -31.76 -13.73
N GLU A 80 -7.12 -32.50 -12.65
CA GLU A 80 -7.51 -33.91 -12.57
C GLU A 80 -8.90 -34.00 -11.94
N ASN A 81 -9.90 -34.42 -12.73
CA ASN A 81 -11.21 -34.91 -12.29
C ASN A 81 -11.89 -34.12 -11.15
N VAL A 82 -11.93 -32.80 -11.25
CA VAL A 82 -12.64 -31.97 -10.27
C VAL A 82 -14.14 -32.01 -10.55
N THR A 83 -14.88 -32.77 -9.73
CA THR A 83 -16.33 -32.94 -9.86
C THR A 83 -17.14 -31.99 -8.99
N ALA A 84 -16.56 -31.45 -7.92
CA ALA A 84 -17.22 -30.49 -7.04
C ALA A 84 -16.23 -29.44 -6.50
N VAL A 85 -16.54 -28.17 -6.73
CA VAL A 85 -15.80 -27.01 -6.20
C VAL A 85 -16.65 -26.35 -5.12
N PRO A 86 -16.11 -26.09 -3.92
CA PRO A 86 -16.87 -25.43 -2.87
C PRO A 86 -17.20 -23.97 -3.24
N ALA A 87 -18.34 -23.47 -2.75
CA ALA A 87 -18.77 -22.09 -3.03
C ALA A 87 -17.82 -21.02 -2.45
N THR A 88 -17.07 -21.34 -1.39
CA THR A 88 -16.07 -20.46 -0.78
C THR A 88 -14.86 -21.25 -0.29
N ILE A 89 -13.65 -20.68 -0.41
CA ILE A 89 -12.40 -21.24 0.13
C ILE A 89 -11.64 -20.12 0.86
N ASP A 90 -11.22 -20.38 2.09
CA ASP A 90 -10.30 -19.52 2.84
C ASP A 90 -9.05 -20.31 3.23
N TRP A 91 -7.92 -20.04 2.57
CA TRP A 91 -6.64 -20.72 2.80
C TRP A 91 -6.05 -20.43 4.18
N ARG A 92 -6.44 -19.33 4.84
CA ARG A 92 -5.99 -19.01 6.20
C ARG A 92 -6.48 -20.05 7.19
N LYS A 93 -7.72 -20.54 7.01
CA LYS A 93 -8.31 -21.62 7.82
C LYS A 93 -7.65 -22.99 7.60
N LYS A 94 -6.86 -23.13 6.53
CA LYS A 94 -6.13 -24.35 6.19
C LYS A 94 -4.65 -24.30 6.59
N GLY A 95 -4.20 -23.24 7.25
CA GLY A 95 -2.78 -23.08 7.65
C GLY A 95 -1.81 -22.85 6.49
N ALA A 96 -2.30 -22.57 5.29
CA ALA A 96 -1.47 -22.37 4.09
C ALA A 96 -0.98 -20.91 3.93
N VAL A 97 -1.38 -20.01 4.84
CA VAL A 97 -1.09 -18.57 4.77
C VAL A 97 -0.21 -18.18 5.96
N THR A 98 0.89 -17.49 5.68
CA THR A 98 1.78 -16.92 6.72
C THR A 98 1.24 -15.59 7.24
N GLY A 99 1.81 -15.07 8.33
CA GLY A 99 1.45 -13.75 8.85
C GLY A 99 1.65 -12.63 7.82
N VAL A 100 0.82 -11.59 7.90
CA VAL A 100 0.92 -10.42 7.03
C VAL A 100 2.26 -9.71 7.27
N LYS A 101 2.99 -9.42 6.20
CA LYS A 101 4.28 -8.71 6.23
C LYS A 101 4.11 -7.26 5.79
N ASP A 102 4.98 -6.36 6.26
CA ASP A 102 5.12 -5.00 5.74
C ASP A 102 6.32 -4.93 4.79
N GLN A 103 6.08 -4.44 3.57
CA GLN A 103 7.11 -4.21 2.55
C GLN A 103 7.95 -2.95 2.82
N GLY A 104 7.56 -2.11 3.79
CA GLY A 104 8.22 -0.84 4.08
C GLY A 104 8.16 0.13 2.89
N ASN A 105 9.09 1.09 2.86
CA ASN A 105 9.15 2.14 1.85
C ASN A 105 10.00 1.76 0.62
N VAL A 106 10.21 0.46 0.38
CA VAL A 106 11.02 -0.05 -0.72
C VAL A 106 10.14 -0.79 -1.72
N VAL A 107 10.38 -0.50 -3.00
CA VAL A 107 9.81 -1.22 -4.14
C VAL A 107 10.48 -2.59 -4.25
N SER A 108 10.05 -3.57 -3.46
CA SER A 108 10.61 -4.93 -3.46
C SER A 108 9.76 -5.97 -4.20
N ASN A 109 8.78 -5.56 -5.02
CA ASN A 109 8.00 -6.47 -5.87
C ASN A 109 8.74 -6.87 -7.17
N ARG A 110 10.09 -6.87 -7.15
CA ARG A 110 10.91 -7.50 -8.18
C ARG A 110 10.89 -9.01 -7.93
N LYS A 111 10.17 -9.74 -8.77
CA LYS A 111 10.35 -11.19 -8.91
C LYS A 111 11.50 -11.48 -9.85
#